data_AF-A0A6C0AXV7-F1
#
_entry.id   AF-A0A6C0AXV7-F1
#
_cell.length_a   1.000
_cell.length_b   1.000
_cell.length_c   1.000
_cell.angle_alpha   90.00
_cell.angle_beta   90.00
_cell.angle_gamma   90.00
#
_symmetry.space_group_name_H-M   'P 1'
#
loop_
_entity.id
_entity.type
_entity.pdbx_description
1 polymer ?
#
loop_
_entity_poly.entity_id
_entity_poly.type
_entity_poly.pdbx_seq_one_letter_code
_entity_poly.pdbx_strand_id
1 'polypeptide(L)'
;MESTSTTQNDESRIYKLSADYKKATYQTEQWNNVLKNDKSVRFEVTTYFRWGDFEIELNEKEKEEILNLDSIILNDYGCSCIELDDGCDRYEEIIDEDKFDEDEKKEIHRLLYYNEENDEDYESDADYCIDQDTLEINGWSMDDTIYGITTGCVLEDITCD
;
A
#
# COMPACT_ATOMS: atom_id res chain seq x y z
N MET A 1 27.74 -46.99 7.23
CA MET A 1 26.81 -46.12 7.95
C MET A 1 26.75 -44.85 7.14
N GLU A 2 25.72 -44.72 6.32
CA GLU A 2 25.46 -43.55 5.50
C GLU A 2 25.20 -42.37 6.44
N SER A 3 26.07 -41.35 6.36
CA SER A 3 25.75 -40.02 6.84
C SER A 3 25.06 -39.32 5.69
N THR A 4 23.73 -39.26 5.73
CA THR A 4 22.92 -38.44 4.84
C THR A 4 23.21 -36.97 5.14
N SER A 5 23.93 -36.32 4.24
CA SER A 5 24.05 -34.87 4.17
C SER A 5 22.67 -34.31 3.84
N THR A 6 22.02 -33.66 4.81
CA THR A 6 20.82 -32.86 4.53
C THR A 6 21.27 -31.63 3.76
N THR A 7 21.14 -31.68 2.43
CA THR A 7 21.21 -30.49 1.59
C THR A 7 20.00 -29.63 1.97
N GLN A 8 20.21 -28.59 2.78
CA GLN A 8 19.22 -27.51 2.89
C GLN A 8 19.14 -26.90 1.49
N ASN A 9 18.00 -27.12 0.85
CA ASN A 9 17.74 -26.65 -0.50
C ASN A 9 17.48 -25.14 -0.40
N ASP A 10 18.47 -24.34 -0.77
CA ASP A 10 18.41 -22.85 -0.84
C ASP A 10 17.69 -22.41 -2.14
N GLU A 11 16.74 -23.22 -2.61
CA GLU A 11 16.00 -22.94 -3.83
C GLU A 11 14.74 -22.15 -3.46
N SER A 12 14.63 -20.93 -4.00
CA SER A 12 13.41 -20.14 -3.94
C SER A 12 12.31 -20.78 -4.78
N ARG A 13 11.07 -20.59 -4.34
CA ARG A 13 9.85 -21.04 -5.02
C ARG A 13 8.87 -19.89 -5.14
N ILE A 14 7.99 -19.99 -6.12
CA ILE A 14 6.95 -19.00 -6.36
C ILE A 14 5.65 -19.50 -5.76
N TYR A 15 5.05 -18.65 -4.92
CA TYR A 15 3.79 -18.90 -4.28
C TYR A 15 2.75 -17.87 -4.71
N LYS A 16 1.50 -18.32 -4.84
CA LYS A 16 0.36 -17.43 -4.75
C LYS A 16 0.09 -17.15 -3.26
N LEU A 17 0.08 -15.87 -2.89
CA LEU A 17 -0.15 -15.38 -1.54
C LEU A 17 -1.47 -14.62 -1.48
N SER A 18 -2.26 -14.92 -0.46
CA SER A 18 -3.53 -14.24 -0.15
C SER A 18 -3.67 -14.07 1.37
N ALA A 19 -4.45 -13.10 1.82
CA ALA A 19 -4.77 -12.98 3.25
C ALA A 19 -5.63 -14.16 3.74
N ASP A 20 -5.43 -14.59 4.99
CA ASP A 20 -6.22 -15.66 5.62
C ASP A 20 -7.64 -15.21 6.03
N TYR A 21 -7.88 -13.89 6.04
CA TYR A 21 -9.15 -13.28 6.36
C TYR A 21 -9.49 -12.16 5.40
N LYS A 22 -10.79 -12.00 5.16
CA LYS A 22 -11.33 -10.96 4.27
C LYS A 22 -11.07 -9.56 4.84
N LYS A 23 -10.95 -8.54 3.98
CA LYS A 23 -10.67 -7.14 4.38
C LYS A 23 -9.33 -6.95 5.10
N ALA A 24 -8.38 -7.85 4.91
CA ALA A 24 -7.07 -7.75 5.55
C ALA A 24 -5.97 -7.28 4.60
N THR A 25 -6.19 -7.37 3.28
CA THR A 25 -5.29 -6.84 2.25
C THR A 25 -5.48 -5.34 2.09
N TYR A 26 -4.38 -4.59 2.02
CA TYR A 26 -4.41 -3.16 1.75
C TYR A 26 -3.38 -2.73 0.70
N GLN A 27 -3.66 -1.59 0.09
CA GLN A 27 -2.75 -0.80 -0.73
C GLN A 27 -2.67 0.60 -0.11
N THR A 28 -1.47 1.13 0.06
CA THR A 28 -1.21 2.52 0.48
C THR A 28 -0.46 3.24 -0.63
N GLU A 29 -1.11 4.20 -1.25
CA GLU A 29 -0.47 5.10 -2.21
C GLU A 29 0.20 6.24 -1.47
N GLN A 30 1.47 6.50 -1.76
CA GLN A 30 2.25 7.58 -1.17
C GLN A 30 2.41 8.72 -2.17
N TRP A 31 1.84 9.86 -1.83
CA TRP A 31 1.86 11.08 -2.63
C TRP A 31 2.75 12.12 -1.97
N ASN A 32 3.59 12.80 -2.75
CA ASN A 32 4.47 13.85 -2.25
C ASN A 32 4.21 15.18 -2.95
N ASN A 33 4.39 16.27 -2.22
CA ASN A 33 4.37 17.63 -2.75
C ASN A 33 5.34 18.53 -1.94
N VAL A 34 5.61 19.73 -2.44
CA VAL A 34 6.47 20.73 -1.79
C VAL A 34 5.67 22.02 -1.63
N LEU A 35 5.55 22.48 -0.39
CA LEU A 35 4.85 23.72 -0.06
C LEU A 35 5.66 24.94 -0.53
N LYS A 36 5.02 26.11 -0.57
CA LYS A 36 5.65 27.39 -0.96
C LYS A 36 6.86 27.78 -0.12
N ASN A 37 7.01 27.22 1.08
CA ASN A 37 8.16 27.44 1.97
C ASN A 37 9.24 26.36 1.83
N ASP A 38 9.21 25.57 0.77
CA ASP A 38 10.13 24.47 0.44
C ASP A 38 10.07 23.26 1.40
N LYS A 39 9.05 23.19 2.27
CA LYS A 39 8.81 22.03 3.13
C LYS A 39 8.11 20.93 2.35
N SER A 40 8.63 19.71 2.47
CA SER A 40 8.00 18.52 1.89
C SER A 40 6.78 18.10 2.70
N VAL A 41 5.73 17.67 2.00
CA VAL A 41 4.55 17.03 2.58
C VAL A 41 4.35 15.68 1.91
N ARG A 42 4.00 14.68 2.73
CA ARG A 42 3.57 13.36 2.27
C ARG A 42 2.12 13.13 2.67
N PHE A 43 1.35 12.65 1.71
CA PHE A 43 -0.05 12.30 1.85
C PHE A 43 -0.22 10.83 1.49
N GLU A 44 -0.95 10.09 2.31
CA GLU A 44 -1.15 8.65 2.12
C GLU A 44 -2.62 8.32 1.94
N VAL A 45 -2.92 7.51 0.92
CA VAL A 45 -4.25 6.97 0.66
C VAL A 45 -4.19 5.47 0.85
N THR A 46 -4.82 4.96 1.90
CA THR A 46 -4.91 3.52 2.19
C THR A 46 -6.27 2.97 1.79
N THR A 47 -6.29 1.98 0.91
CA THR A 47 -7.50 1.24 0.54
C THR A 47 -7.39 -0.21 1.00
N TYR A 48 -8.38 -0.68 1.75
CA TYR A 48 -8.52 -2.09 2.12
C TYR A 48 -9.44 -2.80 1.12
N PHE A 49 -9.03 -3.99 0.71
CA PHE A 49 -9.73 -4.82 -0.27
C PHE A 49 -10.32 -6.04 0.39
N ARG A 50 -11.49 -6.47 -0.09
CA ARG A 50 -12.13 -7.67 0.44
C ARG A 50 -11.24 -8.88 0.28
N TRP A 51 -10.60 -8.98 -0.88
CA TRP A 51 -9.62 -10.02 -1.24
C TRP A 51 -8.51 -9.41 -2.09
N GLY A 52 -7.34 -10.04 -2.04
CA GLY A 52 -6.22 -9.70 -2.90
C GLY A 52 -5.27 -10.87 -3.02
N ASP A 53 -4.72 -11.01 -4.22
CA ASP A 53 -3.84 -12.09 -4.60
C ASP A 53 -2.52 -11.52 -5.10
N PHE A 54 -1.43 -12.15 -4.67
CA PHE A 54 -0.08 -11.74 -4.98
C PHE A 54 0.76 -12.95 -5.41
N GLU A 55 1.77 -12.70 -6.22
CA GLU A 55 2.84 -13.65 -6.49
C GLU A 55 4.04 -13.28 -5.61
N ILE A 56 4.59 -14.24 -4.87
CA ILE A 56 5.73 -14.01 -3.98
C ILE A 56 6.78 -15.10 -4.16
N GLU A 57 8.04 -14.68 -4.31
CA GLU A 57 9.18 -15.58 -4.32
C GLU A 57 9.74 -15.73 -2.90
N LEU A 58 9.83 -16.97 -2.39
CA LEU A 58 10.28 -17.28 -1.03
C LEU A 58 11.20 -18.50 -1.01
N ASN A 59 12.24 -18.44 -0.18
CA ASN A 59 12.94 -19.64 0.30
C ASN A 59 12.21 -20.26 1.52
N GLU A 60 12.64 -21.44 1.97
CA GLU A 60 11.97 -22.15 3.07
C GLU A 60 11.97 -21.36 4.38
N LYS A 61 13.04 -20.59 4.66
CA LYS A 61 13.11 -19.78 5.88
C LYS A 61 12.14 -18.60 5.81
N GLU A 62 12.09 -17.89 4.69
CA GLU A 62 11.16 -16.76 4.49
C GLU A 62 9.71 -17.23 4.53
N LYS A 63 9.43 -18.40 3.96
CA LYS A 63 8.12 -19.06 4.05
C LYS A 63 7.73 -19.40 5.49
N GLU A 64 8.63 -19.97 6.28
CA GLU A 64 8.37 -20.22 7.70
C GLU A 64 8.14 -18.91 8.46
N GLU A 65 8.89 -17.86 8.15
CA GLU A 65 8.77 -16.55 8.79
C GLU A 65 7.43 -15.89 8.48
N ILE A 66 7.06 -15.76 7.21
CA ILE A 66 5.86 -15.04 6.78
C ILE A 66 4.57 -15.71 7.28
N LEU A 67 4.55 -17.03 7.39
CA LEU A 67 3.42 -17.80 7.94
C LEU A 67 3.21 -17.58 9.45
N ASN A 68 4.18 -17.02 10.17
CA ASN A 68 4.08 -16.70 11.59
C ASN A 68 3.85 -15.21 11.86
N LEU A 69 3.74 -14.37 10.83
CA LEU A 69 3.45 -12.95 10.97
C LEU A 69 1.94 -12.69 11.01
N ASP A 70 1.53 -11.82 11.92
CA ASP A 70 0.16 -11.31 11.99
C ASP A 70 -0.04 -10.03 11.15
N SER A 71 1.04 -9.51 10.56
CA SER A 71 1.03 -8.36 9.65
C SER A 71 2.25 -8.44 8.75
N ILE A 72 2.05 -8.18 7.46
CA ILE A 72 3.06 -8.38 6.42
C ILE A 72 3.06 -7.14 5.52
N ILE A 73 4.24 -6.54 5.34
CA ILE A 73 4.48 -5.53 4.30
C ILE A 73 5.05 -6.27 3.09
N LEU A 74 4.28 -6.37 2.01
CA LEU A 74 4.63 -7.22 0.87
C LEU A 74 5.78 -6.66 0.05
N ASN A 75 5.97 -5.34 0.05
CA ASN A 75 7.08 -4.66 -0.62
C ASN A 75 8.46 -5.02 -0.04
N ASP A 76 8.52 -5.57 1.18
CA ASP A 76 9.76 -6.07 1.78
C ASP A 76 10.22 -7.41 1.16
N TYR A 77 9.36 -8.03 0.34
CA TYR A 77 9.60 -9.30 -0.34
C TYR A 77 9.61 -9.11 -1.86
N GLY A 78 10.12 -10.12 -2.58
CA GLY A 78 10.01 -10.21 -4.05
C GLY A 78 8.58 -10.50 -4.49
N CYS A 79 7.67 -9.56 -4.25
CA CYS A 79 6.24 -9.71 -4.43
C CYS A 79 5.72 -8.89 -5.62
N SER A 80 4.74 -9.43 -6.34
CA SER A 80 4.00 -8.76 -7.41
C SER A 80 2.50 -8.87 -7.18
N CYS A 81 1.78 -7.76 -7.28
CA CYS A 81 0.32 -7.76 -7.20
C CYS A 81 -0.28 -8.45 -8.43
N ILE A 82 -1.17 -9.42 -8.21
CA ILE A 82 -1.93 -10.09 -9.28
C ILE A 82 -3.27 -9.38 -9.45
N GLU A 83 -4.05 -9.31 -8.37
CA GLU A 83 -5.40 -8.77 -8.38
C GLU A 83 -5.80 -8.26 -6.98
N LEU A 84 -6.58 -7.18 -6.97
CA LEU A 84 -7.25 -6.64 -5.79
C LEU A 84 -8.74 -6.54 -6.09
N ASP A 85 -9.58 -7.09 -5.22
CA ASP A 85 -11.02 -7.19 -5.44
C ASP A 85 -11.82 -6.53 -4.31
N ASP A 86 -12.89 -5.82 -4.71
CA ASP A 86 -13.89 -5.20 -3.83
C ASP A 86 -13.24 -4.28 -2.76
N GLY A 87 -12.73 -3.13 -3.20
CA GLY A 87 -12.27 -2.06 -2.32
C GLY A 87 -13.38 -1.61 -1.37
N CYS A 88 -13.13 -1.70 -0.06
CA CYS A 88 -14.21 -1.72 0.93
C CYS A 88 -14.07 -0.73 2.08
N ASP A 89 -12.86 -0.26 2.39
CA ASP A 89 -12.61 0.79 3.38
C ASP A 89 -11.45 1.66 2.86
N ARG A 90 -11.58 2.99 2.89
CA ARG A 90 -10.57 3.96 2.44
C ARG A 90 -10.22 4.92 3.57
N TYR A 91 -8.93 5.19 3.73
CA TYR A 91 -8.38 6.11 4.73
C TYR A 91 -7.40 7.06 4.06
N GLU A 92 -7.42 8.32 4.49
CA GLU A 92 -6.61 9.41 3.95
C GLU A 92 -5.88 10.08 5.10
N GLU A 93 -4.57 10.26 4.99
CA GLU A 93 -3.75 10.81 6.07
C GLU A 93 -2.66 11.74 5.54
N ILE A 94 -2.52 12.91 6.18
CA ILE A 94 -1.34 13.77 6.02
C ILE A 94 -0.31 13.30 7.05
N ILE A 95 0.84 12.85 6.57
CA ILE A 95 1.86 12.28 7.44
C ILE A 95 2.56 13.39 8.23
N ASP A 96 2.71 13.16 9.54
CA ASP A 96 3.26 14.13 10.50
C ASP A 96 2.49 15.47 10.48
N GLU A 97 1.16 15.43 10.38
CA GLU A 97 0.30 16.62 10.30
C GLU A 97 0.58 17.64 11.43
N ASP A 98 0.99 17.18 12.61
CA ASP A 98 1.32 18.00 13.77
C ASP A 98 2.59 18.87 13.58
N LYS A 99 3.44 18.54 12.61
CA LYS A 99 4.62 19.34 12.26
C LYS A 99 4.27 20.55 11.42
N PHE A 100 3.04 20.66 10.91
CA PHE A 100 2.61 21.77 10.07
C PHE A 100 1.86 22.84 10.86
N ASP A 101 2.17 24.11 10.59
CA ASP A 101 1.41 25.22 11.14
C ASP A 101 0.06 25.44 10.43
N GLU A 102 -0.78 26.33 10.96
CA GLU A 102 -2.12 26.57 10.42
C GLU A 102 -2.15 27.10 8.98
N ASP A 103 -1.11 27.82 8.55
CA ASP A 103 -1.06 28.34 7.18
C ASP A 103 -0.54 27.27 6.22
N GLU A 104 0.42 26.45 6.65
CA GLU A 104 0.85 25.24 5.94
C GLU A 104 -0.31 24.25 5.77
N LYS A 105 -1.10 24.00 6.82
CA LYS A 105 -2.27 23.10 6.77
C LYS A 105 -3.33 23.58 5.79
N LYS A 106 -3.61 24.89 5.75
CA LYS A 106 -4.53 25.48 4.76
C LYS A 106 -4.01 25.33 3.33
N GLU A 107 -2.71 25.46 3.14
CA GLU A 107 -2.08 25.24 1.84
C GLU A 107 -2.22 23.77 1.41
N ILE A 108 -1.89 22.83 2.29
CA ILE A 108 -2.06 21.38 2.03
C ILE A 108 -3.51 21.07 1.69
N HIS A 109 -4.47 21.54 2.48
CA HIS A 109 -5.90 21.32 2.21
C HIS A 109 -6.30 21.88 0.85
N ARG A 110 -5.80 23.05 0.46
CA ARG A 110 -6.05 23.58 -0.89
C ARG A 110 -5.47 22.65 -1.96
N LEU A 111 -4.24 22.20 -1.80
CA LEU A 111 -3.58 21.29 -2.75
C LEU A 111 -4.27 19.92 -2.86
N LEU A 112 -4.97 19.46 -1.83
CA LEU A 112 -5.67 18.16 -1.85
C LEU A 112 -7.05 18.24 -2.53
N TYR A 113 -7.79 19.33 -2.34
CA TYR A 113 -9.23 19.36 -2.67
C TYR A 113 -9.62 20.42 -3.71
N TYR A 114 -8.79 21.43 -3.95
CA TYR A 114 -9.18 22.55 -4.81
C TYR A 114 -8.65 22.36 -6.23
N ASN A 115 -9.54 22.44 -7.24
CA ASN A 115 -9.18 22.45 -8.64
C ASN A 115 -9.79 23.68 -9.33
N GLU A 116 -8.96 24.60 -9.82
CA GLU A 116 -9.42 25.83 -10.52
C GLU A 116 -10.18 25.52 -11.82
N GLU A 117 -9.93 24.37 -12.45
CA GLU A 117 -10.61 23.95 -13.68
C GLU A 117 -12.02 23.40 -13.41
N ASN A 118 -12.34 23.09 -12.15
CA ASN A 118 -13.62 22.50 -11.74
C ASN A 118 -14.21 23.19 -10.49
N ASP A 119 -14.22 24.53 -10.51
CA ASP A 119 -14.71 25.41 -9.42
C ASP A 119 -16.22 25.22 -9.09
N GLU A 120 -16.97 24.50 -9.95
CA GLU A 120 -18.40 24.19 -9.74
C GLU A 120 -18.64 22.99 -8.81
N ASP A 121 -17.64 22.15 -8.53
CA ASP A 121 -17.76 20.92 -7.71
C ASP A 121 -17.25 21.07 -6.27
N TYR A 122 -16.78 22.25 -5.86
CA TYR A 122 -16.31 22.50 -4.47
C TYR A 122 -17.50 22.68 -3.50
N GLU A 123 -18.26 21.61 -3.26
CA GLU A 123 -19.15 21.51 -2.10
C GLU A 123 -18.32 21.11 -0.88
N SER A 124 -17.92 22.10 -0.09
CA SER A 124 -17.18 21.97 1.18
C SER A 124 -17.73 20.96 2.20
N ASP A 125 -18.97 20.48 2.02
CA ASP A 125 -19.69 19.59 2.95
C ASP A 125 -19.89 18.18 2.36
N ALA A 126 -19.41 17.90 1.15
CA ALA A 126 -19.53 16.58 0.55
C ALA A 126 -18.31 15.72 0.91
N ASP A 127 -18.60 14.52 1.43
CA ASP A 127 -17.64 13.46 1.80
C ASP A 127 -17.02 12.84 0.54
N TYR A 128 -16.39 13.68 -0.28
CA TYR A 128 -15.70 13.27 -1.48
C TYR A 128 -14.33 12.74 -1.09
N CYS A 129 -14.14 11.45 -1.40
CA CYS A 129 -12.83 10.83 -1.53
C CYS A 129 -11.91 11.73 -2.37
N ILE A 130 -10.68 11.97 -1.88
CA ILE A 130 -9.67 12.69 -2.67
C ILE A 130 -9.51 12.04 -4.04
N ASP A 131 -9.63 12.88 -5.06
CA ASP A 131 -9.56 12.52 -6.47
C ASP A 131 -8.12 12.57 -6.98
N GLN A 132 -7.70 11.53 -7.69
CA GLN A 132 -6.33 11.41 -8.19
C GLN A 132 -6.00 12.50 -9.21
N ASP A 133 -6.93 12.83 -10.10
CA ASP A 133 -6.71 13.85 -11.12
C ASP A 133 -6.47 15.23 -10.46
N THR A 134 -7.19 15.53 -9.37
CA THR A 134 -6.99 16.72 -8.56
C THR A 134 -5.60 16.78 -7.92
N LEU A 135 -5.10 15.65 -7.41
CA LEU A 135 -3.73 15.56 -6.87
C LEU A 135 -2.69 15.88 -7.96
N GLU A 136 -2.80 15.23 -9.11
CA GLU A 136 -1.86 15.41 -10.22
C GLU A 136 -1.85 16.85 -10.76
N ILE A 137 -3.04 17.46 -10.92
CA ILE A 137 -3.19 18.86 -11.35
C ILE A 137 -2.53 19.82 -10.35
N ASN A 138 -2.65 19.55 -9.05
CA ASN A 138 -2.06 20.35 -7.99
C ASN A 138 -0.57 20.04 -7.74
N GLY A 139 0.07 19.27 -8.63
CA GLY A 139 1.50 19.01 -8.60
C GLY A 139 1.92 17.97 -7.55
N TRP A 140 0.99 17.18 -7.03
CA TRP A 140 1.37 15.98 -6.28
C TRP A 140 1.95 14.94 -7.23
N SER A 141 2.95 14.21 -6.76
CA SER A 141 3.52 13.07 -7.49
C SER A 141 3.38 11.81 -6.65
N MET A 142 2.83 10.75 -7.24
CA MET A 142 2.87 9.41 -6.66
C MET A 142 4.32 8.92 -6.65
N ASP A 143 4.80 8.52 -5.48
CA ASP A 143 6.18 8.10 -5.23
C ASP A 143 6.27 6.57 -5.15
N ASP A 144 5.47 5.96 -4.27
CA ASP A 144 5.45 4.51 -4.10
C ASP A 144 4.04 4.01 -3.78
N THR A 145 3.86 2.70 -3.90
CA THR A 145 2.66 1.98 -3.52
C THR A 145 3.03 0.81 -2.62
N ILE A 146 2.58 0.86 -1.37
CA ILE A 146 2.82 -0.18 -0.38
C ILE A 146 1.64 -1.14 -0.36
N TYR A 147 1.89 -2.42 -0.59
CA TYR A 147 0.94 -3.50 -0.39
C TYR A 147 1.21 -4.19 0.94
N GLY A 148 0.15 -4.63 1.61
CA GLY A 148 0.30 -5.41 2.83
C GLY A 148 -0.93 -6.19 3.23
N ILE A 149 -0.74 -7.00 4.25
CA ILE A 149 -1.77 -7.81 4.90
C ILE A 149 -1.70 -7.54 6.40
N THR A 150 -2.86 -7.33 7.02
CA THR A 150 -2.99 -7.01 8.47
C THR A 150 -3.41 -8.21 9.33
N THR A 151 -3.35 -9.41 8.74
CA THR A 151 -3.58 -10.71 9.39
C THR A 151 -2.52 -11.71 8.91
N GLY A 152 -2.73 -13.01 9.14
CA GLY A 152 -1.91 -14.06 8.56
C GLY A 152 -2.15 -14.22 7.04
N CYS A 153 -1.35 -15.06 6.40
CA CYS A 153 -1.46 -15.36 4.98
C CYS A 153 -1.64 -16.85 4.68
N VAL A 154 -2.16 -17.13 3.49
CA VAL A 154 -2.20 -18.47 2.89
C VAL A 154 -1.27 -18.47 1.68
N LEU A 155 -0.49 -19.55 1.53
CA LEU A 155 0.42 -19.76 0.41
C LEU A 155 0.02 -21.00 -0.39
N GLU A 156 -0.05 -20.87 -1.71
CA GLU A 156 -0.23 -21.97 -2.67
C GLU A 156 1.00 -22.04 -3.58
N ASP A 157 1.70 -23.18 -3.62
CA ASP A 157 2.87 -23.37 -4.49
C ASP A 157 2.41 -23.41 -5.94
N ILE A 158 2.90 -22.48 -6.76
CA ILE A 158 2.56 -22.37 -8.19
C ILE A 158 3.78 -22.61 -9.08
N THR A 159 4.88 -23.09 -8.50
CA THR A 159 6.07 -23.46 -9.26
C THR A 159 5.73 -24.64 -10.18
N CYS A 160 5.84 -24.47 -11.50
CA CYS A 160 5.62 -25.55 -12.46
C CYS A 160 6.66 -26.67 -12.26
N ASP A 161 6.20 -27.92 -12.11
CA ASP A 161 7.00 -29.16 -12.15
C ASP A 161 7.64 -29.42 -13.54
#